data_AF-A0A7K7JCX2-F1
#
_entry.id   AF-A0A7K7JCX2-F1
#
_cell.length_a   1.000
_cell.length_b   1.000
_cell.length_c   1.000
_cell.angle_alpha   90.00
_cell.angle_beta   90.00
_cell.angle_gamma   90.00
#
_symmetry.space_group_name_H-M   'P 1'
#
loop_
_entity.id
_entity.type
_entity.pdbx_description
1 polymer ?
#
loop_
_entity_poly.entity_id
_entity_poly.type
_entity_poly.pdbx_seq_one_letter_code
_entity_poly.pdbx_strand_id
1 'polypeptide(L)'
;LLEEACVMKDPFTPDKDKFLIIRSHCSLCSRAVCVGTNCSLFYSKSFSLTCVKESLKAFPLEIQEDMDKRKPQQKSCKKRIQSINL
;
A
#
# COMPACT_ATOMS: atom_id res chain seq x y z
N LEU A 1 5.98 -2.83 14.84
CA LEU A 1 5.48 -1.89 13.80
C LEU A 1 4.46 -0.97 14.45
N LEU A 2 4.42 0.30 14.04
CA LEU A 2 3.46 1.28 14.59
C LEU A 2 2.04 1.11 14.01
N GLU A 3 1.88 0.29 12.96
CA GLU A 3 0.61 -0.08 12.33
C GLU A 3 0.51 -1.60 12.12
N GLU A 4 -0.71 -2.13 12.06
CA GLU A 4 -0.97 -3.52 11.64
C GLU A 4 -0.64 -3.69 10.14
N ALA A 5 0.38 -4.49 9.85
CA ALA A 5 0.84 -4.74 8.51
C ALA A 5 1.16 -6.22 8.27
N CYS A 6 0.97 -6.67 7.04
CA CYS A 6 1.34 -8.01 6.61
C CYS A 6 2.80 -8.01 6.17
N VAL A 7 3.61 -8.79 6.87
CA VAL A 7 5.05 -8.93 6.63
C VAL A 7 5.39 -10.33 6.11
N MET A 8 6.49 -10.43 5.36
CA MET A 8 7.16 -11.70 5.06
C MET A 8 8.64 -11.60 5.40
N LYS A 9 9.30 -12.74 5.65
CA LYS A 9 10.76 -12.77 5.71
C LYS A 9 11.32 -12.22 4.41
N ASP A 10 12.32 -11.36 4.50
CA ASP A 10 12.95 -10.81 3.30
C ASP A 10 13.64 -11.94 2.51
N PRO A 11 13.19 -12.26 1.28
CA PRO A 11 13.82 -13.29 0.47
C PRO A 11 15.12 -12.81 -0.19
N PHE A 12 15.42 -11.51 -0.15
CA PHE A 12 16.60 -10.91 -0.78
C PHE A 12 17.76 -10.70 0.18
N THR A 13 17.52 -10.80 1.49
CA THR A 13 18.57 -10.67 2.50
C THR A 13 18.70 -11.96 3.33
N PRO A 14 19.90 -12.54 3.48
CA PRO A 14 20.10 -13.77 4.26
C PRO A 14 19.92 -13.58 5.78
N ASP A 15 19.91 -12.32 6.23
CA ASP A 15 19.69 -11.91 7.61
C ASP A 15 18.28 -12.29 8.10
N LYS A 16 18.20 -12.93 9.27
CA LYS A 16 16.96 -13.50 9.80
C LYS A 16 16.04 -12.45 10.41
N ASP A 17 16.57 -11.27 10.72
CA ASP A 17 15.82 -10.21 11.41
C ASP A 17 15.25 -9.16 10.46
N LYS A 18 15.39 -9.38 9.15
CA LYS A 18 14.84 -8.50 8.11
C LYS A 18 13.53 -9.05 7.54
N PHE A 19 12.55 -8.15 7.43
CA PHE A 19 11.24 -8.45 6.88
C PHE A 19 10.84 -7.40 5.84
N LEU A 20 10.04 -7.83 4.86
CA LEU A 20 9.40 -6.95 3.89
C LEU A 20 7.95 -6.73 4.30
N ILE A 21 7.50 -5.49 4.28
CA ILE A 21 6.10 -5.14 4.44
C ILE A 21 5.44 -5.22 3.06
N ILE A 22 4.44 -6.10 2.93
CA ILE A 22 3.81 -6.41 1.65
C ILE A 22 2.44 -5.73 1.53
N ARG A 23 1.74 -5.61 2.66
CA ARG A 23 0.40 -5.03 2.73
C ARG A 23 0.22 -4.23 4.02
N SER A 24 -0.57 -3.18 3.93
CA SER A 24 -1.06 -2.40 5.07
C SER A 24 -2.57 -2.24 4.99
N HIS A 25 -3.16 -1.49 5.91
CA HIS A 25 -4.57 -1.17 5.93
C HIS A 25 -4.78 0.32 5.66
N CYS A 26 -5.76 0.66 4.82
CA CYS A 26 -6.16 2.05 4.63
C CYS A 26 -6.76 2.60 5.93
N SER A 27 -6.24 3.71 6.44
CA SER A 27 -6.71 4.31 7.70
C SER A 27 -8.11 4.92 7.66
N LEU A 28 -8.70 5.06 6.46
CA LEU A 28 -10.07 5.58 6.29
C LEU A 28 -11.11 4.48 6.15
N CYS A 29 -10.81 3.41 5.40
CA CYS A 29 -11.77 2.33 5.11
C CYS A 29 -11.36 0.96 5.63
N SER A 30 -10.21 0.84 6.29
CA SER A 30 -9.61 -0.40 6.80
C SER A 30 -9.37 -1.51 5.76
N ARG A 31 -9.59 -1.23 4.46
CA ARG A 31 -9.30 -2.21 3.40
C ARG A 31 -7.80 -2.43 3.28
N ALA A 32 -7.45 -3.68 3.07
CA ALA A 32 -6.06 -4.08 2.89
C ALA A 32 -5.53 -3.58 1.53
N VAL A 33 -4.35 -2.94 1.52
CA VAL A 33 -3.72 -2.31 0.34
C VAL A 33 -2.26 -2.70 0.25
N CYS A 34 -1.74 -2.92 -0.97
CA CYS A 34 -0.33 -3.27 -1.16
C CYS A 34 0.56 -2.08 -0.81
N VAL A 35 1.72 -2.32 -0.19
CA VAL A 35 2.72 -1.27 0.11
C VAL A 35 3.50 -0.95 -1.16
N GLY A 36 2.87 -0.20 -2.05
CA GLY A 36 3.47 0.24 -3.30
C GLY A 36 2.86 1.57 -3.73
N THR A 37 3.68 2.42 -4.34
CA THR A 37 3.29 3.77 -4.79
C THR A 37 2.09 3.79 -5.73
N ASN A 38 1.87 2.69 -6.47
CA ASN A 38 0.74 2.52 -7.38
C ASN A 38 -0.53 1.95 -6.72
N CYS A 39 -0.48 1.52 -5.46
CA CYS A 39 -1.59 0.86 -4.76
C CYS A 39 -2.09 1.65 -3.54
N SER A 40 -1.18 2.35 -2.87
CA SER A 40 -1.46 3.11 -1.66
C SER A 40 -0.59 4.36 -1.57
N LEU A 41 -1.02 5.31 -0.75
CA LEU A 41 -0.24 6.45 -0.31
C LEU A 41 0.15 6.25 1.15
N PHE A 42 1.43 6.43 1.48
CA PHE A 42 1.89 6.51 2.86
C PHE A 42 2.30 7.96 3.16
N TYR A 43 1.75 8.52 4.23
CA TYR A 43 2.16 9.82 4.77
C TYR A 43 2.51 9.66 6.26
N SER A 44 1.55 9.91 7.15
CA SER A 44 1.63 9.48 8.56
C SER A 44 1.03 8.09 8.77
N LYS A 45 0.17 7.66 7.83
CA LYS A 45 -0.51 6.37 7.80
C LYS A 45 -0.71 5.91 6.36
N SER A 46 -1.12 4.66 6.19
CA SER A 46 -1.44 4.11 4.86
C SER A 46 -2.87 4.46 4.41
N PHE A 47 -3.05 4.83 3.14
CA PHE A 47 -4.34 5.14 2.53
C PHE A 47 -4.49 4.46 1.16
N SER A 48 -5.68 3.92 0.87
CA SER A 48 -5.99 3.47 -0.48
C SER A 48 -6.07 4.66 -1.43
N LEU A 49 -5.66 4.50 -2.69
CA LEU A 49 -5.74 5.60 -3.66
C LEU A 49 -7.18 6.09 -3.89
N THR A 50 -8.19 5.23 -3.69
CA THR A 50 -9.60 5.62 -3.73
C THR A 50 -9.91 6.62 -2.61
N CYS A 51 -9.56 6.28 -1.37
CA CYS A 51 -9.83 7.17 -0.23
C CYS A 51 -9.02 8.48 -0.31
N VAL A 52 -7.79 8.45 -0.84
CA VAL A 52 -7.01 9.67 -1.10
C VAL A 52 -7.75 10.58 -2.07
N LYS A 53 -8.30 10.05 -3.17
CA LYS A 53 -9.05 10.85 -4.14
C LYS A 53 -10.34 11.42 -3.57
N GLU A 54 -11.08 10.64 -2.78
CA GLU A 54 -12.33 11.06 -2.12
C GLU A 54 -12.11 12.18 -1.10
N SER A 55 -10.93 12.19 -0.44
CA SER A 55 -10.58 13.15 0.60
C SER A 55 -9.37 14.03 0.24
N LEU A 56 -9.10 14.24 -1.06
CA LEU A 56 -7.85 14.85 -1.56
C LEU A 56 -7.56 16.21 -0.94
N LYS A 57 -8.61 17.02 -0.77
CA LYS A 57 -8.51 18.38 -0.21
C LYS A 57 -8.12 18.42 1.28
N ALA A 58 -8.22 17.28 1.99
CA ALA A 58 -7.80 17.18 3.39
C ALA A 58 -6.30 16.86 3.54
N PHE A 59 -5.61 16.53 2.45
CA PHE A 59 -4.18 16.28 2.46
C PHE A 59 -3.37 17.57 2.21
N PRO A 60 -2.10 17.63 2.66
CA PRO A 60 -1.19 18.73 2.33
C PRO A 60 -1.04 18.95 0.81
N LEU A 61 -0.71 20.18 0.40
CA LEU A 61 -0.61 20.57 -1.02
C LEU A 61 0.35 19.67 -1.81
N GLU A 62 1.44 19.23 -1.18
CA GLU A 62 2.44 18.35 -1.79
C GLU A 62 1.82 17.01 -2.24
N ILE A 63 0.89 16.47 -1.45
CA ILE A 63 0.19 15.24 -1.77
C ILE A 63 -0.86 15.48 -2.85
N GLN A 64 -1.52 16.64 -2.82
CA GLN A 64 -2.48 17.01 -3.86
C GLN A 64 -1.79 17.09 -5.23
N GLU A 65 -0.66 17.79 -5.30
CA GLU A 65 0.14 17.93 -6.53
C GLU A 65 0.74 16.60 -7.01
N ASP A 66 1.20 15.75 -6.09
CA ASP A 66 1.72 14.42 -6.44
C ASP A 66 0.62 13.57 -7.08
N MET A 67 -0.59 13.60 -6.51
CA MET A 67 -1.73 12.85 -7.01
C MET A 67 -2.15 13.25 -8.43
N ASP A 68 -2.02 14.53 -8.79
CA ASP A 68 -2.30 15.04 -10.14
C ASP A 68 -1.28 14.55 -11.18
N LYS A 69 -0.04 14.30 -10.75
CA LYS A 69 1.06 13.81 -11.60
C LYS A 69 1.03 12.29 -11.79
N ARG A 70 0.22 11.56 -11.01
CA ARG A 70 0.14 10.09 -11.09
C ARG A 70 -0.53 9.65 -12.39
N LYS A 71 0.28 9.14 -13.33
CA LYS A 71 -0.23 8.40 -14.48
C LYS A 71 -0.88 7.09 -14.00
N PRO A 72 -2.10 6.74 -14.46
CA PRO A 72 -2.69 5.44 -14.19
C PRO A 72 -1.87 4.35 -14.91
N GLN A 73 -0.84 3.83 -14.24
CA GLN A 73 -0.16 2.64 -14.71
C GLN A 73 -1.06 1.44 -14.41
N GLN A 74 -1.75 0.96 -15.46
CA GLN A 74 -2.52 -0.27 -15.42
C GLN A 74 -1.58 -1.47 -15.28
N LYS A 75 -1.11 -1.74 -14.07
CA LYS A 75 -0.72 -3.09 -13.70
C LYS A 75 -1.83 -3.63 -12.81
N SER A 76 -2.74 -4.41 -13.41
CA SER A 76 -3.69 -5.16 -12.61
C SER A 76 -2.90 -6.00 -11.62
N CYS A 77 -3.04 -5.75 -10.32
CA CYS A 77 -2.65 -6.74 -9.32
C CYS A 77 -3.68 -7.87 -9.46
N LYS A 78 -3.43 -8.82 -10.38
CA LYS A 78 -4.25 -10.01 -10.46
C LYS A 78 -4.10 -10.70 -9.11
N LYS A 79 -5.21 -10.86 -8.38
CA LYS A 79 -5.27 -11.75 -7.23
C LYS A 79 -4.95 -13.16 -7.74
N ARG A 80 -3.68 -13.57 -7.71
CA ARG A 80 -3.33 -14.98 -7.88
C ARG A 80 -3.63 -15.64 -6.55
N ILE A 81 -4.89 -16.04 -6.35
CA ILE A 81 -5.21 -17.05 -5.34
C ILE A 81 -4.66 -18.35 -5.94
N GLN A 82 -3.43 -18.70 -5.61
CA GLN A 82 -2.98 -20.07 -5.79
C GLN A 82 -3.67 -20.86 -4.69
N SER A 83 -4.64 -21.70 -5.07
CA SER A 83 -5.19 -22.73 -4.20
C SER A 83 -4.02 -23.60 -3.74
N ILE A 84 -3.60 -23.43 -2.49
CA ILE A 84 -2.85 -24.45 -1.77
C ILE A 84 -3.82 -25.61 -1.60
N ASN A 85 -3.66 -26.65 -2.42
CA ASN A 85 -4.24 -27.94 -2.10
C ASN A 85 -3.53 -28.41 -0.82
N LEU A 86 -4.29 -28.51 0.26
CA LEU A 86 -3.87 -29.20 1.49
C LEU A 86 -3.92 -30.71 1.24
#